data_AF-A0A0R3RAY6-F1
#
_entry.id   AF-A0A0R3RAY6-F1
#
_cell.length_a   1.000
_cell.length_b   1.000
_cell.length_c   1.000
_cell.angle_alpha   90.00
_cell.angle_beta   90.00
_cell.angle_gamma   90.00
#
_symmetry.space_group_name_H-M   'P 1'
#
loop_
_entity.id
_entity.type
_entity.pdbx_description
1 polymer ?
#
loop_
_entity_poly.entity_id
_entity_poly.type
_entity_poly.pdbx_seq_one_letter_code
_entity_poly.pdbx_strand_id
1 'polypeptide(L)'
;MEYHRKQVISGLNDALSHSAISMFVTSATTAVAFFANLASEIVVLRCFGIYAGTLMLINYILVIIILPAAIIVTDTGVKIFTTSKFFISKLKYRIASFWHNAATNFDKMFNRLIPQIVYIIRLPLILLTFIVFALSIYAIAKKPGIRLPERNSIQFLRSNHPYEWFDENAATLFDFSIGQQPKMNVVAVWGIKPTTTGSLLIPNEKGTLNVDNGFIDLLANHLLEFQVNFYKYKNELSNDKI
;
A
#
# COMPACT_ATOMS: atom_id res chain seq x y z
N MET A 1 7.68 39.42 -30.53
CA MET A 1 7.26 38.03 -30.21
C MET A 1 8.40 37.15 -29.71
N GLU A 2 9.61 37.25 -30.27
CA GLU A 2 10.76 36.44 -29.80
C GLU A 2 11.17 36.68 -28.34
N TYR A 3 11.12 37.93 -27.86
CA TYR A 3 11.48 38.26 -26.48
C TYR A 3 10.60 37.54 -25.45
N HIS A 4 9.28 37.51 -25.65
CA HIS A 4 8.33 36.79 -24.79
C HIS A 4 8.59 35.29 -24.78
N ARG A 5 8.89 34.69 -25.94
CA ARG A 5 9.19 33.26 -26.05
C ARG A 5 10.48 32.89 -25.30
N LYS A 6 11.52 33.72 -25.39
CA LYS A 6 12.77 33.52 -24.63
C LYS A 6 12.55 33.63 -23.12
N GLN A 7 11.71 34.57 -22.68
CA GLN A 7 11.37 34.73 -21.27
C GLN A 7 10.59 33.53 -20.71
N VAL A 8 9.59 33.03 -21.45
CA VAL A 8 8.82 31.83 -21.06
C VAL A 8 9.72 30.60 -20.99
N ILE A 9 10.62 30.40 -21.96
CA ILE A 9 11.55 29.26 -21.95
C ILE A 9 12.52 29.34 -20.77
N SER A 10 13.08 30.51 -20.47
CA SER A 10 14.00 30.69 -19.34
C SER A 10 13.29 30.43 -18.00
N GLY A 11 12.12 31.03 -17.79
CA GLY A 11 11.37 30.83 -16.55
C GLY A 11 10.87 29.40 -16.37
N LEU A 12 10.47 28.74 -17.46
CA LEU A 12 10.08 27.34 -17.45
C LEU A 12 11.26 26.42 -17.11
N ASN A 13 12.45 26.70 -17.65
CA ASN A 13 13.66 25.94 -17.36
C ASN A 13 14.04 26.05 -15.88
N ASP A 14 14.02 27.26 -15.32
CA ASP A 14 14.32 27.48 -13.90
C ASP A 14 13.30 26.78 -13.00
N ALA A 15 12.00 26.95 -13.28
CA ALA A 15 10.92 26.32 -12.52
C ALA A 15 10.95 24.79 -12.57
N LEU A 16 11.20 24.20 -13.76
CA LEU A 16 11.32 22.75 -13.92
C LEU A 16 12.57 22.21 -13.25
N SER A 17 13.71 22.92 -13.31
CA SER A 17 14.94 22.45 -12.68
C SER A 17 14.77 22.25 -11.17
N HIS A 18 14.05 23.16 -10.49
CA HIS A 18 13.74 23.05 -9.07
C HIS A 18 12.61 22.05 -8.79
N SER A 19 11.54 22.08 -9.59
CA SER A 19 10.36 21.23 -9.36
C SER A 19 10.62 19.76 -9.67
N ALA A 20 11.42 19.46 -10.69
CA ALA A 20 11.73 18.10 -11.11
C ALA A 20 12.43 17.31 -10.00
N ILE A 21 13.37 17.92 -9.27
CA ILE A 21 14.05 17.28 -8.14
C ILE A 21 13.06 16.94 -7.03
N SER A 22 12.19 17.88 -6.66
CA SER A 22 11.17 17.67 -5.61
C SER A 22 10.16 16.58 -6.00
N MET A 23 9.68 16.61 -7.25
CA MET A 23 8.75 15.60 -7.80
C MET A 23 9.41 14.23 -7.92
N PHE A 24 10.70 14.17 -8.27
CA PHE A 24 11.48 12.93 -8.33
C PHE A 24 11.59 12.31 -6.95
N VAL A 25 12.05 13.06 -5.94
CA VAL A 25 12.20 12.54 -4.57
C VAL A 25 10.87 12.02 -4.03
N THR A 26 9.78 12.73 -4.30
CA THR A 26 8.44 12.32 -3.89
C THR A 26 8.03 11.01 -4.56
N SER A 27 8.10 10.95 -5.89
CA SER A 27 7.70 9.76 -6.68
C SER A 27 8.59 8.56 -6.39
N ALA A 28 9.91 8.77 -6.25
CA ALA A 28 10.88 7.74 -5.93
C ALA A 28 10.65 7.17 -4.53
N THR A 29 10.41 8.00 -3.51
CA THR A 29 10.11 7.53 -2.15
C THR A 29 8.83 6.71 -2.12
N THR A 30 7.79 7.15 -2.83
CA THR A 30 6.54 6.38 -2.97
C THR A 30 6.76 5.05 -3.72
N ALA A 31 7.54 5.06 -4.80
CA ALA A 31 7.87 3.84 -5.54
C ALA A 31 8.66 2.84 -4.68
N VAL A 32 9.65 3.31 -3.90
CA VAL A 32 10.42 2.48 -2.96
C VAL A 32 9.53 1.85 -1.91
N ALA A 33 8.57 2.60 -1.35
CA ALA A 33 7.61 2.06 -0.40
C ALA A 33 6.75 0.93 -1.01
N PHE A 34 6.34 1.06 -2.28
CA PHE A 34 5.64 -0.02 -2.99
C PHE A 34 6.55 -1.21 -3.30
N PHE A 35 7.80 -0.96 -3.71
CA PHE A 35 8.78 -2.03 -3.96
C PHE A 35 9.18 -2.78 -2.68
N ALA A 36 9.07 -2.17 -1.50
CA ALA A 36 9.29 -2.87 -0.24
C ALA A 36 8.37 -4.10 -0.06
N ASN A 37 7.19 -4.10 -0.69
CA ASN A 37 6.27 -5.25 -0.68
C ASN A 37 6.85 -6.50 -1.38
N LEU A 38 7.91 -6.36 -2.19
CA LEU A 38 8.62 -7.49 -2.79
C LEU A 38 9.24 -8.43 -1.75
N ALA A 39 9.58 -7.90 -0.57
CA ALA A 39 10.15 -8.68 0.52
C ALA A 39 9.13 -9.62 1.20
N SER A 40 7.82 -9.38 1.02
CA SER A 40 6.78 -10.25 1.59
C SER A 40 6.77 -11.62 0.92
N GLU A 41 6.40 -12.70 1.63
CA GLU A 41 6.18 -14.03 1.05
C GLU A 41 4.84 -14.14 0.30
N ILE A 42 3.93 -13.18 0.48
CA ILE A 42 2.59 -13.21 -0.10
C ILE A 42 2.64 -12.72 -1.55
N VAL A 43 2.32 -13.60 -2.50
CA VAL A 43 2.38 -13.35 -3.96
C VAL A 43 1.60 -12.09 -4.37
N VAL A 44 0.40 -11.89 -3.83
CA VAL A 44 -0.45 -10.73 -4.16
C VAL A 44 0.24 -9.41 -3.81
N LEU A 45 0.94 -9.34 -2.67
CA LEU A 45 1.66 -8.13 -2.25
C LEU A 45 2.85 -7.85 -3.17
N ARG A 46 3.55 -8.87 -3.65
CA ARG A 46 4.65 -8.72 -4.62
C ARG A 46 4.15 -8.16 -5.95
N CYS A 47 3.11 -8.75 -6.52
CA CYS A 47 2.54 -8.30 -7.79
C CYS A 47 2.00 -6.87 -7.70
N PHE A 48 1.31 -6.54 -6.61
CA PHE A 48 0.85 -5.18 -6.34
C PHE A 48 2.02 -4.19 -6.22
N GLY A 49 3.08 -4.55 -5.48
CA GLY A 49 4.27 -3.73 -5.31
C GLY A 49 4.99 -3.42 -6.62
N ILE A 50 5.18 -4.43 -7.49
CA ILE A 50 5.79 -4.25 -8.81
C ILE A 50 4.94 -3.31 -9.67
N TYR A 51 3.63 -3.56 -9.74
CA TYR A 51 2.71 -2.77 -10.56
C TYR A 51 2.65 -1.31 -10.09
N ALA A 52 2.41 -1.08 -8.79
CA ALA A 52 2.30 0.26 -8.24
C ALA A 52 3.63 1.02 -8.29
N GLY A 53 4.75 0.36 -7.97
CA GLY A 53 6.08 0.96 -8.01
C GLY A 53 6.49 1.39 -9.42
N THR A 54 6.26 0.55 -10.44
CA THR A 54 6.53 0.90 -11.84
C THR A 54 5.60 2.01 -12.34
N LEU A 55 4.31 1.96 -12.01
CA LEU A 55 3.34 2.99 -12.37
C LEU A 55 3.75 4.37 -11.81
N MET A 56 4.26 4.43 -10.58
CA MET A 56 4.73 5.67 -9.98
C MET A 56 5.94 6.27 -10.71
N LEU A 57 6.88 5.43 -11.16
CA LEU A 57 8.04 5.89 -11.95
C LEU A 57 7.61 6.36 -13.35
N ILE A 58 6.73 5.62 -14.01
CA ILE A 58 6.17 6.01 -15.31
C ILE A 58 5.41 7.34 -15.19
N ASN A 59 4.61 7.50 -14.13
CA ASN A 59 3.87 8.73 -13.86
C ASN A 59 4.84 9.93 -13.71
N TYR A 60 5.96 9.77 -13.02
CA TYR A 60 6.98 10.83 -12.92
C TYR A 60 7.51 11.25 -14.31
N ILE A 61 7.89 10.28 -15.15
CA ILE A 61 8.38 10.55 -16.50
C ILE A 61 7.31 11.27 -17.33
N LEU A 62 6.06 10.80 -17.23
CA LEU A 62 4.93 11.39 -17.93
C LEU A 62 4.69 12.84 -17.48
N VAL A 63 4.74 13.13 -16.18
CA VAL A 63 4.58 14.49 -15.65
C VAL A 63 5.69 15.42 -16.16
N ILE A 64 6.95 14.99 -16.15
CA ILE A 64 8.08 15.81 -16.63
C ILE A 64 7.96 16.14 -18.12
N ILE A 65 7.35 15.27 -18.93
CA ILE A 65 7.15 15.52 -20.37
C ILE A 65 5.89 16.34 -20.62
N ILE A 66 4.77 15.98 -20.00
CA ILE A 66 3.47 16.58 -20.28
C ILE A 66 3.33 17.96 -19.64
N LEU A 67 3.89 18.20 -18.45
CA LEU A 67 3.79 19.49 -17.76
C LEU A 67 4.35 20.67 -18.59
N PRO A 68 5.61 20.64 -19.09
CA PRO A 68 6.10 21.72 -19.96
C PRO A 68 5.29 21.88 -21.24
N ALA A 69 4.89 20.75 -21.85
CA ALA A 69 4.08 20.77 -23.06
C ALA A 69 2.73 21.46 -22.81
N ALA A 70 2.06 21.13 -21.71
CA ALA A 70 0.81 21.74 -21.29
C ALA A 70 0.96 23.25 -21.03
N ILE A 71 2.05 23.67 -20.36
CA ILE A 71 2.32 25.09 -20.09
C ILE A 71 2.49 25.87 -21.40
N ILE A 72 3.28 25.36 -22.35
CA ILE A 72 3.49 26.00 -23.66
C ILE A 72 2.17 26.09 -24.45
N VAL A 73 1.35 25.04 -24.42
CA VAL A 73 0.03 25.04 -25.08
C VAL A 73 -0.90 26.05 -24.42
N THR A 74 -0.91 26.17 -23.09
CA THR A 74 -1.73 27.18 -22.41
C THR A 74 -1.30 28.61 -22.72
N ASP A 75 0.01 28.89 -22.80
CA ASP A 75 0.53 30.23 -23.18
C ASP A 75 0.08 30.65 -24.58
N THR A 76 0.02 29.70 -25.51
CA THR A 76 -0.44 29.95 -26.90
C THR A 76 -1.97 30.02 -27.02
N GLY A 77 -2.70 29.18 -26.27
CA GLY A 77 -4.17 29.07 -26.31
C GLY A 77 -4.92 30.29 -25.74
N VAL A 78 -4.27 31.09 -24.89
CA VAL A 78 -4.85 32.35 -24.35
C VAL A 78 -5.13 33.38 -25.46
N LYS A 79 -4.49 33.27 -26.63
CA LYS A 79 -4.71 34.20 -27.77
C LYS A 79 -5.88 33.82 -28.69
N ILE A 80 -6.39 32.59 -28.63
CA ILE A 80 -7.38 32.07 -29.59
C ILE A 80 -8.81 32.00 -29.01
N PHE A 81 -8.97 32.03 -27.68
CA PHE A 81 -10.27 31.80 -27.03
C PHE A 81 -11.08 33.06 -26.67
N THR A 82 -10.78 34.21 -27.27
CA THR A 82 -11.56 35.46 -27.09
C THR A 82 -12.57 35.69 -28.21
N THR A 83 -13.30 34.66 -28.63
CA THR A 83 -14.53 34.86 -29.43
C THR A 83 -15.63 33.87 -29.04
N SER A 84 -16.84 34.40 -28.83
CA SER A 84 -18.14 33.72 -28.62
C SER A 84 -18.68 33.63 -27.17
N LYS A 85 -19.83 34.31 -26.96
CA LYS A 85 -20.90 34.13 -25.93
C LYS A 85 -20.93 35.10 -24.72
N PHE A 86 -21.59 36.24 -24.95
CA PHE A 86 -21.92 37.35 -24.04
C PHE A 86 -22.55 36.96 -22.67
N PHE A 87 -23.28 35.83 -22.56
CA PHE A 87 -23.86 35.38 -21.28
C PHE A 87 -22.91 34.51 -20.43
N ILE A 88 -22.07 33.71 -21.07
CA ILE A 88 -21.07 32.87 -20.39
C ILE A 88 -19.87 33.72 -19.96
N SER A 89 -19.58 34.82 -20.66
CA SER A 89 -18.50 35.73 -20.28
C SER A 89 -18.77 36.51 -18.98
N LYS A 90 -20.04 36.87 -18.69
CA LYS A 90 -20.39 37.64 -17.48
C LYS A 90 -20.30 36.79 -16.20
N LEU A 91 -20.73 35.52 -16.28
CA LEU A 91 -20.58 34.55 -15.19
C LEU A 91 -19.13 34.08 -15.04
N LYS A 92 -18.41 33.81 -16.15
CA LYS A 92 -16.96 33.54 -16.11
C LYS A 92 -16.18 34.72 -15.55
N TYR A 93 -16.54 35.96 -15.87
CA TYR A 93 -15.87 37.15 -15.33
C TYR A 93 -16.16 37.34 -13.85
N ARG A 94 -17.40 37.11 -13.38
CA ARG A 94 -17.72 37.15 -11.95
C ARG A 94 -17.04 36.03 -11.15
N ILE A 95 -17.12 34.80 -11.65
CA ILE A 95 -16.46 33.64 -11.04
C ILE A 95 -14.95 33.84 -11.07
N ALA A 96 -14.36 34.21 -12.21
CA ALA A 96 -12.92 34.51 -12.30
C ALA A 96 -12.53 35.68 -11.38
N SER A 97 -13.31 36.77 -11.30
CA SER A 97 -13.02 37.88 -10.40
C SER A 97 -13.11 37.48 -8.92
N PHE A 98 -14.05 36.60 -8.58
CA PHE A 98 -14.19 36.06 -7.23
C PHE A 98 -13.05 35.10 -6.90
N TRP A 99 -12.67 34.22 -7.83
CA TRP A 99 -11.51 33.34 -7.72
C TRP A 99 -10.19 34.10 -7.67
N HIS A 100 -10.02 35.19 -8.42
CA HIS A 100 -8.84 36.04 -8.35
C HIS A 100 -8.78 36.81 -7.03
N ASN A 101 -9.91 37.35 -6.55
CA ASN A 101 -9.97 38.02 -5.26
C ASN A 101 -9.79 37.04 -4.09
N ALA A 102 -10.33 35.83 -4.21
CA ALA A 102 -10.11 34.76 -3.25
C ALA A 102 -8.66 34.28 -3.27
N ALA A 103 -8.09 33.97 -4.43
CA ALA A 103 -6.72 33.52 -4.59
C ALA A 103 -5.72 34.53 -4.04
N THR A 104 -5.87 35.82 -4.34
CA THR A 104 -4.98 36.87 -3.82
C THR A 104 -5.08 37.07 -2.30
N ASN A 105 -6.28 36.84 -1.72
CA ASN A 105 -6.45 36.81 -0.25
C ASN A 105 -5.87 35.53 0.36
N PHE A 106 -6.00 34.37 -0.30
CA PHE A 106 -5.38 33.10 0.09
C PHE A 106 -3.86 33.19 0.05
N ASP A 107 -3.28 33.82 -0.98
CA ASP A 107 -1.83 34.02 -1.07
C ASP A 107 -1.30 34.85 0.10
N LYS A 108 -2.02 35.90 0.50
CA LYS A 108 -1.68 36.69 1.68
C LYS A 108 -1.79 35.88 2.97
N MET A 109 -2.84 35.06 3.13
CA MET A 109 -2.94 34.15 4.27
C MET A 109 -1.78 33.14 4.30
N PHE A 110 -1.49 32.50 3.17
CA PHE A 110 -0.51 31.42 3.08
C PHE A 110 0.92 31.93 3.25
N ASN A 111 1.27 33.05 2.62
CA ASN A 111 2.64 33.59 2.69
C ASN A 111 2.93 34.35 3.98
N ARG A 112 1.90 34.91 4.64
CA ARG A 112 2.09 35.76 5.82
C ARG A 112 1.52 35.17 7.10
N LEU A 113 0.26 34.74 7.11
CA LEU A 113 -0.38 34.28 8.34
C LEU A 113 0.10 32.89 8.75
N ILE A 114 0.20 31.93 7.83
CA ILE A 114 0.60 30.57 8.18
C ILE A 114 2.02 30.55 8.78
N PRO A 115 3.06 31.18 8.19
CA PRO A 115 4.39 31.17 8.77
C PRO A 115 4.45 31.91 10.11
N GLN A 116 3.72 33.02 10.26
CA GLN A 116 3.66 33.77 11.51
C GLN A 116 2.98 32.95 12.63
N ILE A 117 1.87 32.27 12.32
CA ILE A 117 1.17 31.38 13.24
C ILE A 117 2.08 30.21 13.61
N VAL A 118 2.65 29.49 12.62
CA VAL A 118 3.54 28.35 12.87
C VAL A 118 4.74 28.77 13.72
N TYR A 119 5.30 29.96 13.50
CA TYR A 119 6.42 30.46 14.31
C TYR A 119 6.03 30.73 15.77
N ILE A 120 4.88 31.36 16.02
CA ILE A 120 4.43 31.66 17.40
C ILE A 120 4.01 30.39 18.16
N ILE A 121 3.37 29.43 17.50
CA ILE A 121 2.93 28.16 18.12
C ILE A 121 3.93 27.01 17.97
N ARG A 122 5.18 27.26 17.54
CA ARG A 122 6.14 26.18 17.21
C ARG A 122 6.39 25.21 18.38
N LEU A 123 6.59 25.75 19.59
CA LEU A 123 6.89 24.95 20.77
C LEU A 123 5.71 24.07 21.21
N PRO A 124 4.48 24.62 21.39
CA PRO A 124 3.34 23.78 21.72
C PRO A 124 3.01 22.77 20.61
N LEU A 125 3.22 23.10 19.33
CA LEU A 125 2.99 22.18 18.21
C LEU A 125 3.99 21.00 18.24
N ILE A 126 5.28 21.26 18.46
CA ILE A 126 6.29 20.20 18.60
C ILE A 126 5.96 19.29 19.79
N LEU A 127 5.61 19.87 20.94
CA LEU A 127 5.23 19.11 22.12
C LEU A 127 3.96 18.27 21.87
N LEU A 128 2.94 18.84 21.22
CA LEU A 128 1.71 18.14 20.86
C LEU A 128 1.99 16.96 19.92
N THR A 129 2.77 17.17 18.85
CA THR A 129 3.09 16.09 17.91
C THR A 129 3.88 14.96 18.57
N PHE A 130 4.82 15.29 19.46
CA PHE A 130 5.53 14.28 20.25
C PHE A 130 4.60 13.50 21.19
N ILE A 131 3.68 14.18 21.86
CA ILE A 131 2.67 13.53 22.71
C ILE A 131 1.77 12.61 21.89
N VAL A 132 1.25 13.06 20.74
CA VAL A 132 0.40 12.25 19.85
C VAL A 132 1.16 11.04 19.32
N PHE A 133 2.44 11.20 18.97
CA PHE A 133 3.30 10.09 18.54
C PHE A 133 3.49 9.06 19.66
N ALA A 134 3.81 9.51 20.88
CA ALA A 134 3.96 8.63 22.04
C ALA A 134 2.64 7.90 22.39
N LEU A 135 1.50 8.61 22.35
CA LEU A 135 0.18 8.02 22.55
C LEU A 135 -0.17 6.99 21.49
N SER A 136 0.21 7.24 20.23
CA SER A 136 -0.03 6.30 19.13
C SER A 136 0.77 5.01 19.31
N ILE A 137 2.06 5.11 19.66
CA ILE A 137 2.89 3.94 19.99
C ILE A 137 2.31 3.20 21.20
N TYR A 138 1.90 3.93 22.24
CA TYR A 138 1.30 3.35 23.43
C TYR A 138 0.01 2.59 23.11
N ALA A 139 -0.86 3.16 22.26
CA ALA A 139 -2.11 2.53 21.84
C ALA A 139 -1.88 1.23 21.06
N ILE A 140 -0.83 1.16 20.24
CA ILE A 140 -0.45 -0.05 19.50
C ILE A 140 0.17 -1.11 20.42
N ALA A 141 1.05 -0.69 21.34
CA ALA A 141 1.80 -1.60 22.21
C ALA A 141 0.98 -2.16 23.38
N LYS A 142 -0.02 -1.41 23.88
CA LYS A 142 -0.86 -1.87 25.00
C LYS A 142 -1.91 -2.87 24.50
N LYS A 143 -2.06 -4.00 25.22
CA LYS A 143 -3.12 -4.99 24.95
C LYS A 143 -4.50 -4.29 24.96
N PRO A 144 -5.38 -4.53 23.98
CA PRO A 144 -5.40 -5.67 23.05
C PRO A 144 -4.49 -5.59 21.79
N GLY A 145 -3.82 -4.46 21.52
CA GLY A 145 -2.99 -4.28 20.32
C GLY A 145 -3.75 -4.53 19.00
N ILE A 146 -3.01 -4.65 17.89
CA ILE A 146 -3.57 -5.11 16.62
C ILE A 146 -3.81 -6.62 16.73
N ARG A 147 -5.08 -7.03 16.76
CA ARG A 147 -5.48 -8.44 16.78
C ARG A 147 -5.69 -8.94 15.36
N LEU A 148 -5.35 -10.20 15.13
CA LEU A 148 -5.77 -10.90 13.92
C LEU A 148 -7.28 -11.17 14.01
N PRO A 149 -8.00 -11.17 12.88
CA PRO A 149 -9.42 -11.50 12.86
C PRO A 149 -9.65 -12.94 13.31
N GLU A 150 -10.54 -13.15 14.30
CA GLU A 150 -10.79 -14.47 14.89
C GLU A 150 -11.93 -15.25 14.20
N ARG A 151 -12.93 -14.54 13.66
CA ARG A 151 -14.14 -15.16 13.08
C ARG A 151 -14.11 -15.16 11.56
N ASN A 152 -14.15 -13.98 10.96
CA ASN A 152 -14.12 -13.80 9.52
C ASN A 152 -12.73 -13.33 9.11
N SER A 153 -11.91 -14.26 8.61
CA SER A 153 -10.53 -13.98 8.22
C SER A 153 -10.43 -13.12 6.96
N ILE A 154 -11.47 -13.09 6.12
CA ILE A 154 -11.47 -12.33 4.87
C ILE A 154 -12.82 -11.64 4.68
N GLN A 155 -12.87 -10.37 5.06
CA GLN A 155 -14.00 -9.52 4.77
C GLN A 155 -13.95 -9.03 3.31
N PHE A 156 -14.96 -9.40 2.51
CA PHE A 156 -15.04 -8.98 1.11
C PHE A 156 -15.97 -7.77 0.92
N LEU A 157 -17.07 -7.74 1.67
CA LEU A 157 -18.09 -6.70 1.57
C LEU A 157 -18.06 -5.80 2.81
N ARG A 158 -18.77 -4.68 2.74
CA ARG A 158 -18.96 -3.81 3.91
C ARG A 158 -19.71 -4.60 4.99
N SER A 159 -19.34 -4.41 6.25
CA SER A 159 -19.96 -5.11 7.41
C SER A 159 -21.48 -4.96 7.52
N ASN A 160 -22.05 -3.86 6.99
CA ASN A 160 -23.50 -3.64 6.95
C ASN A 160 -24.21 -4.43 5.83
N HIS A 161 -23.48 -5.10 4.94
CA HIS A 161 -24.08 -5.90 3.89
C HIS A 161 -24.72 -7.16 4.48
N PRO A 162 -25.95 -7.56 4.10
CA PRO A 162 -26.64 -8.70 4.71
C PRO A 162 -25.83 -10.00 4.75
N TYR A 163 -25.11 -10.31 3.67
CA TYR A 163 -24.23 -11.50 3.62
C TYR A 163 -23.05 -11.42 4.59
N GLU A 164 -22.38 -10.26 4.66
CA GLU A 164 -21.22 -10.08 5.54
C GLU A 164 -21.65 -10.07 7.02
N TRP A 165 -22.77 -9.42 7.31
CA TRP A 165 -23.35 -9.39 8.64
C TRP A 165 -23.73 -10.80 9.10
N PHE A 166 -24.27 -11.62 8.19
CA PHE A 166 -24.59 -13.00 8.48
C PHE A 166 -23.34 -13.79 8.85
N ASP A 167 -22.28 -13.74 8.04
CA ASP A 167 -21.03 -14.48 8.29
C ASP A 167 -20.34 -14.04 9.59
N GLU A 168 -20.39 -12.75 9.93
CA GLU A 168 -19.74 -12.21 11.12
C GLU A 168 -20.53 -12.45 12.42
N ASN A 169 -21.85 -12.27 12.40
CA ASN A 169 -22.69 -12.20 13.61
C ASN A 169 -23.70 -13.33 13.73
N ALA A 170 -24.34 -13.72 12.62
CA ALA A 170 -25.49 -14.62 12.66
C ALA A 170 -25.12 -16.09 12.43
N ALA A 171 -24.02 -16.36 11.73
CA ALA A 171 -23.59 -17.72 11.41
C ALA A 171 -23.58 -18.58 12.67
N THR A 172 -22.89 -18.14 13.73
CA THR A 172 -22.77 -18.87 15.00
C THR A 172 -24.07 -19.07 15.78
N LEU A 173 -25.19 -18.45 15.37
CA LEU A 173 -26.49 -18.63 16.02
C LEU A 173 -27.26 -19.84 15.49
N PHE A 174 -26.83 -20.42 14.36
CA PHE A 174 -27.51 -21.53 13.73
C PHE A 174 -26.73 -22.84 13.86
N ASP A 175 -27.41 -23.91 14.28
CA ASP A 175 -26.79 -25.24 14.48
C ASP A 175 -26.17 -25.82 13.20
N PHE A 176 -26.65 -25.44 12.02
CA PHE A 176 -26.08 -25.93 10.76
C PHE A 176 -24.71 -25.34 10.43
N SER A 177 -24.37 -24.16 10.98
CA SER A 177 -23.06 -23.53 10.77
C SER A 177 -22.03 -24.03 11.78
N ILE A 178 -22.50 -24.44 12.97
CA ILE A 178 -21.73 -25.10 14.02
C ILE A 178 -21.57 -26.58 13.62
N GLY A 179 -20.91 -26.81 12.47
CA GLY A 179 -20.41 -28.13 12.16
C GLY A 179 -19.45 -28.62 13.25
N GLN A 180 -19.15 -29.92 13.27
CA GLN A 180 -18.12 -30.44 14.15
C GLN A 180 -16.82 -29.65 13.92
N GLN A 181 -16.27 -29.04 14.98
CA GLN A 181 -14.98 -28.38 14.88
C GLN A 181 -13.95 -29.40 14.38
N PRO A 182 -13.34 -29.17 13.21
CA PRO A 182 -12.40 -30.13 12.65
C PRO A 182 -11.23 -30.28 13.62
N LYS A 183 -11.06 -31.49 14.16
CA LYS A 183 -9.87 -31.81 14.96
C LYS A 183 -8.65 -31.71 14.06
N MET A 184 -7.62 -31.01 14.51
CA MET A 184 -6.37 -30.87 13.77
C MET A 184 -5.72 -32.25 13.58
N ASN A 185 -5.64 -32.71 12.33
CA ASN A 185 -4.93 -33.93 11.97
C ASN A 185 -3.48 -33.58 11.59
N VAL A 186 -2.52 -34.10 12.35
CA VAL A 186 -1.09 -33.87 12.09
C VAL A 186 -0.57 -35.00 11.22
N VAL A 187 -0.20 -34.69 9.98
CA VAL A 187 0.40 -35.64 9.04
C VAL A 187 1.88 -35.30 8.89
N ALA A 188 2.75 -36.21 9.31
CA ALA A 188 4.18 -36.12 9.07
C ALA A 188 4.54 -36.94 7.84
N VAL A 189 5.32 -36.34 6.93
CA VAL A 189 5.78 -36.95 5.68
C VAL A 189 7.30 -36.84 5.61
N TRP A 190 7.96 -37.91 5.21
CA TRP A 190 9.43 -37.97 5.08
C TRP A 190 9.83 -38.45 3.67
N GLY A 191 11.11 -38.28 3.32
CA GLY A 191 11.67 -38.74 2.04
C GLY A 191 11.45 -37.78 0.86
N ILE A 192 10.98 -36.56 1.11
CA ILE A 192 10.83 -35.50 0.10
C ILE A 192 11.57 -34.24 0.54
N LYS A 193 12.27 -33.59 -0.40
CA LYS A 193 12.95 -32.31 -0.17
C LYS A 193 11.96 -31.15 -0.36
N PRO A 194 12.12 -30.03 0.37
CA PRO A 194 11.27 -28.86 0.17
C PRO A 194 11.45 -28.32 -1.25
N THR A 195 10.34 -28.03 -1.92
CA THR A 195 10.35 -27.53 -3.30
C THR A 195 10.88 -26.10 -3.35
N THR A 196 12.03 -25.91 -4.00
CA THR A 196 12.65 -24.58 -4.21
C THR A 196 12.47 -24.05 -5.64
N THR A 197 11.94 -24.87 -6.55
CA THR A 197 11.81 -24.57 -7.98
C THR A 197 10.52 -23.83 -8.34
N GLY A 198 9.62 -23.63 -7.39
CA GLY A 198 8.34 -22.93 -7.62
C GLY A 198 8.53 -21.43 -7.88
N SER A 199 7.64 -20.87 -8.69
CA SER A 199 7.66 -19.43 -8.99
C SER A 199 7.15 -18.63 -7.81
N LEU A 200 7.85 -17.54 -7.52
CA LEU A 200 7.54 -16.60 -6.45
C LEU A 200 6.45 -15.58 -6.82
N LEU A 201 6.11 -15.49 -8.11
CA LEU A 201 5.16 -14.52 -8.67
C LEU A 201 3.94 -15.19 -9.28
N ILE A 202 4.06 -16.44 -9.74
CA ILE A 202 3.00 -17.16 -10.43
C ILE A 202 2.46 -18.26 -9.50
N PRO A 203 1.23 -18.11 -8.95
CA PRO A 203 0.70 -19.04 -7.95
C PRO A 203 0.42 -20.44 -8.52
N ASN A 204 0.24 -20.56 -9.83
CA ASN A 204 -0.03 -21.82 -10.50
C ASN A 204 1.25 -22.66 -10.72
N GLU A 205 2.43 -22.04 -10.63
CA GLU A 205 3.73 -22.71 -10.85
C GLU A 205 4.32 -23.19 -9.52
N LYS A 206 3.84 -24.34 -9.04
CA LYS A 206 4.23 -24.90 -7.74
C LYS A 206 5.61 -25.59 -7.72
N GLY A 207 6.26 -25.70 -8.88
CA GLY A 207 7.57 -26.37 -9.02
C GLY A 207 7.47 -27.90 -9.10
N THR A 208 8.61 -28.56 -8.89
CA THR A 208 8.79 -30.01 -9.05
C THR A 208 9.11 -30.66 -7.71
N LEU A 209 8.50 -31.81 -7.44
CA LEU A 209 8.78 -32.58 -6.23
C LEU A 209 10.10 -33.34 -6.39
N ASN A 210 11.03 -33.13 -5.47
CA ASN A 210 12.32 -33.81 -5.44
C ASN A 210 12.35 -34.83 -4.28
N VAL A 211 12.58 -36.09 -4.62
CA VAL A 211 12.73 -37.17 -3.63
C VAL A 211 14.09 -37.07 -2.96
N ASP A 212 14.16 -37.36 -1.66
CA ASP A 212 15.42 -37.45 -0.95
C ASP A 212 15.98 -38.87 -0.97
N ASN A 213 16.91 -39.12 -1.90
CA ASN A 213 17.51 -40.44 -2.07
C ASN A 213 18.30 -40.88 -0.82
N GLY A 214 18.95 -39.95 -0.10
CA GLY A 214 19.74 -40.28 1.09
C GLY A 214 18.88 -40.69 2.29
N PHE A 215 17.61 -40.27 2.32
CA PHE A 215 16.68 -40.66 3.37
C PHE A 215 16.37 -42.16 3.32
N ILE A 216 16.29 -42.75 2.12
CA ILE A 216 15.96 -44.17 1.95
C ILE A 216 17.06 -45.05 2.57
N ASP A 217 18.32 -44.73 2.27
CA ASP A 217 19.47 -45.48 2.79
C ASP A 217 19.61 -45.32 4.31
N LEU A 218 19.40 -44.10 4.82
CA LEU A 218 19.45 -43.82 6.26
C LEU A 218 18.32 -44.54 7.02
N LEU A 219 17.11 -44.54 6.46
CA LEU A 219 15.97 -45.22 7.04
C LEU A 219 16.17 -46.74 7.04
N ALA A 220 16.72 -47.31 5.97
CA ALA A 220 17.00 -48.75 5.89
C ALA A 220 17.95 -49.22 7.00
N ASN A 221 18.96 -48.42 7.34
CA ASN A 221 19.93 -48.74 8.39
C ASN A 221 19.38 -48.60 9.82
N HIS A 222 18.40 -47.71 10.04
CA HIS A 222 17.86 -47.39 11.37
C HIS A 222 16.36 -47.71 11.54
N LEU A 223 15.79 -48.57 10.69
CA LEU A 223 14.34 -48.77 10.59
C LEU A 223 13.70 -49.24 11.91
N LEU A 224 14.34 -50.20 12.58
CA LEU A 224 13.84 -50.76 13.84
C LEU A 224 13.87 -49.72 14.98
N GLU A 225 14.96 -48.96 15.07
CA GLU A 225 15.11 -47.89 16.05
C GLU A 225 14.07 -46.79 15.83
N PHE A 226 13.85 -46.41 14.57
CA PHE A 226 12.81 -45.45 14.18
C PHE A 226 11.41 -45.93 14.57
N GLN A 227 11.07 -47.20 14.28
CA GLN A 227 9.75 -47.76 14.62
C GLN A 227 9.49 -47.77 16.12
N VAL A 228 10.48 -48.17 16.93
CA VAL A 228 10.35 -48.21 18.39
C VAL A 228 10.15 -46.80 18.95
N ASN A 229 10.95 -45.84 18.50
CA ASN A 229 10.82 -44.43 18.92
C ASN A 229 9.47 -43.84 18.53
N PHE A 230 8.98 -44.15 17.33
CA PHE A 230 7.69 -43.66 16.86
C PHE A 230 6.52 -44.23 17.68
N TYR A 231 6.58 -45.52 18.02
CA TYR A 231 5.56 -46.16 18.85
C TYR A 231 5.55 -45.59 20.28
N LYS A 232 6.73 -45.35 20.85
CA LYS A 232 6.87 -44.71 22.17
C LYS A 232 6.26 -43.30 22.16
N TYR A 233 6.59 -42.47 21.18
CA TYR A 233 6.09 -41.10 21.07
C TYR A 233 4.56 -41.05 20.88
N LYS A 234 4.01 -41.97 20.08
CA LYS A 234 2.55 -42.08 19.90
C LYS A 234 1.83 -42.40 21.21
N ASN A 235 2.40 -43.29 22.04
CA ASN A 235 1.79 -43.66 23.31
C ASN A 235 1.91 -42.54 24.35
N GLU A 236 3.04 -41.81 24.40
CA GLU A 236 3.19 -40.62 25.24
C GLU A 236 2.15 -39.54 24.89
N LEU A 237 1.99 -39.22 23.59
CA LEU A 237 0.99 -38.25 23.12
C LEU A 237 -0.47 -38.68 23.42
N SER A 238 -0.73 -39.99 23.55
CA SER A 238 -2.04 -40.52 23.90
C SER A 238 -2.30 -40.47 25.41
N ASN A 239 -1.26 -40.61 26.23
CA ASN A 239 -1.36 -40.57 27.69
C ASN A 239 -1.48 -39.14 28.24
N ASP A 240 -0.88 -38.14 27.57
CA ASP A 240 -1.01 -36.72 27.92
C ASP A 240 -2.40 -36.12 27.60
N LYS A 241 -3.32 -36.90 27.03
CA LYS A 241 -4.70 -36.49 26.71
C LYS A 241 -5.75 -36.94 27.74
N ILE A 242 -5.33 -37.41 28.92
CA ILE A 242 -6.19 -37.69 30.10
C ILE A 242 -5.98 -36.59 31.12
#